data_AF-A0AAN7P8B6-F1
#
_entry.id   AF-A0AAN7P8B6-F1
#
_cell.length_a   1.000
_cell.length_b   1.000
_cell.length_c   1.000
_cell.angle_alpha   90.00
_cell.angle_beta   90.00
_cell.angle_gamma   90.00
#
_symmetry.space_group_name_H-M   'P 1'
#
loop_
_entity.id
_entity.type
_entity.pdbx_description
1 polymer ?
#
loop_
_entity_poly.entity_id
_entity_poly.type
_entity_poly.pdbx_seq_one_letter_code
_entity_poly.pdbx_strand_id
1 'polypeptide(L)'
;MHHLFCLEYKRNILYKIYWHILKTIFNIKFIFPRSDTCAGCNIYKDKLSDTFAKKELSALITQSELHLRKAQAFFGLRRKYKAQAEANEIECWPFDYIQNLPLCFIPSNSAFYVRQLWYYLFVIYNLENKKVIV
;
A
#
# COMPACT_ATOMS: atom_id res chain seq x y z
N MET A 1 8.34 13.68 12.83
CA MET A 1 7.55 14.89 13.17
C MET A 1 8.11 15.65 14.37
N HIS A 2 8.23 15.05 15.57
CA HIS A 2 8.80 15.75 16.74
C HIS A 2 10.23 16.27 16.52
N HIS A 3 11.13 15.43 15.98
CA HIS A 3 12.50 15.85 15.65
C HIS A 3 12.54 17.03 14.65
N LEU A 4 11.73 16.95 13.58
CA LEU A 4 11.62 18.03 12.58
C LEU A 4 11.11 19.33 13.19
N PHE A 5 10.10 19.26 14.07
CA PHE A 5 9.59 20.42 14.80
C PHE A 5 10.68 21.06 15.68
N CYS A 6 11.49 20.25 16.37
CA CYS A 6 12.59 20.75 17.20
C CYS A 6 13.68 21.44 16.36
N LEU A 7 13.96 20.93 15.15
CA LEU A 7 14.91 21.53 14.21
C LEU A 7 14.42 22.87 13.65
N GLU A 8 13.17 22.92 13.19
CA GLU A 8 12.59 24.10 12.55
C GLU A 8 12.43 25.27 13.52
N TYR A 9 11.89 25.00 14.71
CA TYR A 9 11.64 26.03 15.72
C TYR A 9 12.80 26.21 16.71
N LYS A 10 13.90 25.47 16.54
CA LYS A 10 15.09 25.49 17.42
C LYS A 10 14.75 25.37 18.91
N ARG A 11 13.82 24.48 19.26
CA ARG A 11 13.38 24.23 20.64
C ARG A 11 13.58 22.78 21.03
N ASN A 12 14.14 22.56 22.22
CA ASN A 12 14.24 21.23 22.82
C ASN A 12 13.04 20.99 23.74
N ILE A 13 12.01 20.34 23.19
CA ILE A 13 10.82 19.95 23.93
C ILE A 13 10.82 18.44 24.11
N LEU A 14 10.47 17.94 25.30
CA LEU A 14 10.27 16.52 25.52
C LEU A 14 9.16 15.98 24.60
N TYR A 15 9.40 14.83 23.96
CA TYR A 15 8.42 14.18 23.08
C TYR A 15 7.04 14.04 23.74
N LYS A 16 7.00 13.73 25.04
CA LYS A 16 5.76 13.58 25.82
C LYS A 16 4.91 14.86 25.83
N ILE A 17 5.54 16.04 25.93
CA ILE A 17 4.85 17.33 25.93
C ILE A 17 4.32 17.64 24.52
N TYR A 18 5.17 17.45 23.50
CA TYR A 18 4.78 17.61 22.09
C TYR A 18 3.57 16.73 21.73
N TRP A 19 3.63 15.45 22.10
CA TRP A 19 2.54 14.51 21.86
C TRP A 19 1.27 14.86 22.65
N HIS A 20 1.41 15.27 23.91
CA HIS A 20 0.26 15.64 24.75
C HIS A 20 -0.50 16.82 24.14
N ILE A 21 0.20 17.90 23.79
CA ILE A 21 -0.38 19.10 23.16
C ILE A 21 -1.11 18.73 21.87
N LEU A 22 -0.48 17.97 20.98
CA LEU A 22 -1.08 17.62 19.70
C LEU A 22 -2.30 16.70 19.85
N LYS A 23 -2.30 15.83 20.85
CA LYS A 23 -3.42 14.94 21.13
C LYS A 23 -4.56 15.64 21.86
N THR A 24 -4.31 16.50 22.85
CA THR A 24 -5.36 17.07 23.71
C THR A 24 -5.88 18.42 23.23
N ILE A 25 -4.99 19.29 22.74
CA ILE A 25 -5.37 20.64 22.30
C ILE A 25 -5.81 20.61 20.85
N PHE A 26 -4.99 20.00 19.98
CA PHE A 26 -5.26 19.97 18.54
C PHE A 26 -6.10 18.76 18.09
N ASN A 27 -6.33 17.79 18.98
CA ASN A 27 -7.04 16.54 18.69
C ASN A 27 -6.50 15.78 17.45
N ILE A 28 -5.19 15.90 17.19
CA ILE A 28 -4.51 15.24 16.07
C ILE A 28 -4.12 13.83 16.50
N LYS A 29 -4.66 12.83 15.80
CA LYS A 29 -4.28 11.43 16.00
C LYS A 29 -3.02 11.13 15.21
N PHE A 30 -1.94 10.74 15.91
CA PHE A 30 -0.78 10.12 15.28
C PHE A 30 -1.15 8.69 14.89
N ILE A 31 -1.73 8.54 13.70
CA ILE A 31 -2.02 7.24 13.11
C ILE A 31 -0.81 6.88 12.26
N PHE A 32 -0.33 5.65 12.35
CA PHE A 32 0.61 5.15 11.37
C PHE A 32 -0.06 5.20 9.99
N PRO A 33 0.58 5.78 8.96
CA PRO A 33 0.03 5.69 7.61
C PRO A 33 -0.23 4.22 7.31
N ARG A 34 -1.48 3.89 6.94
CA ARG A 34 -1.82 2.50 6.63
C ARG A 34 -1.09 2.15 5.34
N SER A 35 0.00 1.40 5.47
CA SER A 35 0.91 1.07 4.37
C SER A 35 0.29 0.19 3.29
N ASP A 36 -0.80 -0.52 3.61
CA ASP A 36 -1.54 -1.36 2.66
C ASP A 36 -3.00 -0.92 2.58
N THR A 37 -3.28 0.04 1.70
CA THR A 37 -4.66 0.27 1.24
C THR A 37 -4.69 0.15 -0.27
N CYS A 38 -5.60 -0.68 -0.78
CA CYS A 38 -5.78 -0.81 -2.22
C CYS A 38 -6.22 0.55 -2.78
N ALA A 39 -5.50 1.05 -3.78
CA ALA A 39 -5.83 2.31 -4.45
C ALA A 39 -7.29 2.30 -4.98
N GLY A 40 -7.75 1.16 -5.51
CA GLY A 40 -9.14 0.97 -5.94
C GLY A 40 -10.14 1.16 -4.80
N CYS A 41 -9.90 0.54 -3.64
CA CYS A 41 -10.75 0.72 -2.46
C CYS A 41 -10.81 2.17 -1.99
N ASN A 42 -9.70 2.90 -2.04
CA ASN A 42 -9.66 4.32 -1.67
C ASN A 42 -10.48 5.14 -2.66
N ILE A 43 -10.29 4.95 -3.96
CA ILE A 43 -11.06 5.63 -5.02
C ILE A 43 -12.57 5.39 -4.84
N TYR A 44 -13.00 4.16 -4.55
CA TYR A 44 -14.42 3.88 -4.33
C TYR A 44 -14.95 4.53 -3.05
N LYS A 45 -14.16 4.57 -1.97
CA LYS A 45 -14.58 5.24 -0.72
C LYS A 45 -14.75 6.74 -0.92
N ASP A 46 -13.79 7.37 -1.58
CA ASP A 46 -13.82 8.82 -1.85
C ASP A 46 -15.04 9.15 -2.72
N LYS A 47 -15.22 8.42 -3.83
CA LYS A 47 -16.39 8.58 -4.70
C LYS A 47 -17.72 8.14 -4.08
N LEU A 48 -17.74 7.33 -3.02
CA LEU A 48 -19.00 7.04 -2.33
C LEU A 48 -19.38 8.14 -1.34
N SER A 49 -18.44 9.03 -1.01
CA SER A 49 -18.66 10.15 -0.09
C SER A 49 -19.17 11.43 -0.77
N ASP A 50 -18.99 11.59 -2.09
CA ASP A 50 -19.56 12.75 -2.80
C ASP A 50 -21.06 12.57 -3.13
N THR A 51 -21.73 13.69 -3.41
CA THR A 51 -23.12 13.71 -3.84
C THR A 51 -23.25 13.34 -5.33
N PHE A 52 -23.77 12.13 -5.61
CA PHE A 52 -24.05 11.63 -6.96
C PHE A 52 -25.55 11.51 -7.27
N ALA A 53 -25.90 11.53 -8.56
CA ALA A 53 -27.23 11.10 -9.00
C ALA A 53 -27.47 9.62 -8.64
N LYS A 54 -28.70 9.24 -8.28
CA LYS A 54 -29.03 7.88 -7.79
C LYS A 54 -28.52 6.74 -8.69
N LYS A 55 -28.53 6.93 -10.01
CA LYS A 55 -28.08 5.92 -10.98
C LYS A 55 -26.57 5.71 -10.95
N GLU A 56 -25.79 6.78 -10.85
CA GLU A 56 -24.32 6.74 -10.76
C GLU A 56 -23.86 6.13 -9.44
N LEU A 57 -24.56 6.46 -8.34
CA LEU A 57 -24.30 5.87 -7.03
C LEU A 57 -24.49 4.35 -7.05
N SER A 58 -25.59 3.86 -7.65
CA SER A 58 -25.87 2.42 -7.74
C SER A 58 -24.82 1.64 -8.54
N ALA A 59 -24.33 2.22 -9.64
CA ALA A 59 -23.27 1.65 -10.45
C ALA A 59 -21.94 1.59 -9.67
N LEU A 60 -21.60 2.66 -8.94
CA LEU A 60 -20.39 2.74 -8.14
C LEU A 60 -20.38 1.72 -6.98
N ILE A 61 -21.51 1.54 -6.31
CA ILE A 61 -21.67 0.49 -5.26
C ILE A 61 -21.44 -0.89 -5.87
N THR A 62 -22.05 -1.18 -7.01
CA THR A 62 -21.90 -2.47 -7.69
C THR A 62 -20.45 -2.73 -8.09
N GLN A 63 -19.74 -1.72 -8.59
CA GLN A 63 -18.32 -1.83 -8.93
C GLN A 63 -17.44 -2.09 -7.69
N SER A 64 -17.73 -1.39 -6.59
CA SER A 64 -17.04 -1.58 -5.31
C SER A 64 -17.24 -3.00 -4.77
N GLU A 65 -18.47 -3.50 -4.76
CA GLU A 65 -18.76 -4.88 -4.34
C GLU A 65 -18.09 -5.91 -5.23
N LEU A 66 -18.13 -5.72 -6.55
CA LEU A 66 -17.49 -6.60 -7.50
C LEU A 66 -15.97 -6.63 -7.29
N HIS A 67 -15.34 -5.49 -7.01
CA HIS A 67 -13.92 -5.42 -6.65
C HIS A 67 -13.61 -6.25 -5.40
N LEU A 68 -14.40 -6.11 -4.33
CA LEU A 68 -14.22 -6.89 -3.11
C LEU A 68 -14.44 -8.40 -3.32
N ARG A 69 -15.47 -8.79 -4.09
CA ARG A 69 -15.74 -10.20 -4.42
C ARG A 69 -14.61 -10.82 -5.24
N LYS A 70 -14.04 -10.09 -6.20
CA LYS A 70 -12.87 -10.54 -6.96
C LYS A 70 -11.67 -10.79 -6.02
N ALA A 71 -11.41 -9.88 -5.09
CA ALA A 71 -10.34 -10.05 -4.12
C ALA A 71 -10.58 -11.29 -3.23
N GLN A 72 -11.79 -11.47 -2.71
CA GLN A 72 -12.16 -12.65 -1.92
C GLN A 72 -11.98 -13.96 -2.70
N ALA A 73 -12.44 -14.00 -3.95
CA ALA A 73 -12.28 -15.16 -4.83
C ALA A 73 -10.79 -15.47 -5.06
N PHE A 74 -9.97 -14.45 -5.33
CA PHE A 74 -8.53 -14.60 -5.49
C PHE A 74 -7.87 -15.18 -4.22
N PHE A 75 -8.16 -14.64 -3.03
CA PHE A 75 -7.61 -15.18 -1.78
C PHE A 75 -8.13 -16.59 -1.48
N GLY A 76 -9.35 -16.94 -1.89
CA GLY A 76 -9.88 -18.30 -1.87
C GLY A 76 -9.04 -19.25 -2.71
N LEU A 77 -8.81 -18.91 -3.98
CA LEU A 77 -7.99 -19.69 -4.91
C LEU A 77 -6.55 -19.83 -4.42
N ARG A 78 -5.94 -18.73 -3.95
CA ARG A 78 -4.58 -18.75 -3.41
C ARG A 78 -4.43 -19.73 -2.25
N ARG A 79 -5.39 -19.76 -1.32
CA ARG A 79 -5.39 -20.72 -0.20
C ARG A 79 -5.54 -22.16 -0.68
N LYS A 80 -6.43 -22.39 -1.65
CA LYS A 80 -6.62 -23.71 -2.27
C LYS A 80 -5.31 -24.21 -2.90
N TYR A 81 -4.71 -23.42 -3.79
CA TYR A 81 -3.48 -23.82 -4.47
C TYR A 81 -2.29 -23.95 -3.53
N LYS A 82 -2.21 -23.12 -2.48
CA LYS A 82 -1.21 -23.30 -1.44
C LYS A 82 -1.34 -24.66 -0.75
N ALA A 83 -2.56 -25.07 -0.37
CA ALA A 83 -2.78 -26.36 0.27
C ALA A 83 -2.44 -27.54 -0.66
N GLN A 84 -2.77 -27.42 -1.95
CA GLN A 84 -2.41 -28.44 -2.95
C GLN A 84 -0.90 -28.53 -3.19
N ALA A 85 -0.19 -27.39 -3.17
CA ALA A 85 1.26 -27.35 -3.30
C ALA A 85 1.96 -27.93 -2.07
N GLU A 86 1.44 -27.69 -0.86
CA GLU A 86 1.95 -28.31 0.37
C GLU A 86 1.69 -29.83 0.44
N ALA A 87 0.67 -30.31 -0.29
CA ALA A 87 0.36 -31.73 -0.45
C ALA A 87 1.12 -32.40 -1.62
N ASN A 88 2.02 -31.69 -2.30
CA ASN A 88 2.75 -32.14 -3.49
C ASN A 88 1.85 -32.60 -4.66
N GLU A 89 0.61 -32.08 -4.74
CA GLU A 89 -0.32 -32.38 -5.85
C GLU A 89 -0.04 -31.52 -7.08
N ILE A 90 0.39 -30.27 -6.84
CA ILE A 90 0.68 -29.29 -7.88
C ILE A 90 1.94 -28.52 -7.53
N GLU A 91 2.64 -28.03 -8.55
CA GLU A 91 3.71 -27.05 -8.35
C GLU A 91 3.14 -25.65 -8.50
N CYS A 92 3.34 -24.79 -7.49
CA CYS A 92 2.80 -23.43 -7.50
C CYS A 92 3.93 -22.41 -7.29
N TRP A 93 4.06 -21.53 -8.29
CA TRP A 93 5.09 -20.50 -8.38
C TRP A 93 4.45 -19.11 -8.36
N PRO A 94 4.16 -18.54 -7.18
CA PRO A 94 3.77 -17.14 -7.07
C PRO A 94 4.92 -16.21 -7.48
N PHE A 95 4.57 -15.23 -8.29
CA PHE A 95 5.42 -14.11 -8.69
C PHE A 95 4.91 -12.85 -8.00
N ASP A 96 5.82 -12.11 -7.36
CA ASP A 96 5.54 -10.78 -6.84
C ASP A 96 6.40 -9.75 -7.58
N TYR A 97 5.80 -8.61 -7.90
CA TYR A 97 6.47 -7.52 -8.60
C TYR A 97 6.22 -6.23 -7.84
N ILE A 98 7.25 -5.79 -7.12
CA ILE A 98 7.16 -4.64 -6.24
C ILE A 98 7.97 -3.49 -6.85
N GLN A 99 7.30 -2.37 -7.08
CA GLN A 99 7.96 -1.11 -7.39
C GLN A 99 8.58 -0.57 -6.09
N ASN A 100 9.91 -0.61 -5.99
CA ASN A 100 10.64 -0.11 -4.83
C ASN A 100 10.80 1.43 -4.90
N LEU A 101 11.40 2.03 -3.87
CA LEU A 101 11.74 3.44 -3.76
C LEU A 101 12.40 3.99 -5.04
N PRO A 102 12.09 5.25 -5.42
CA PRO A 102 12.81 5.93 -6.48
C PRO A 102 14.29 6.01 -6.12
N LEU A 103 15.17 5.70 -7.08
CA LEU A 103 16.61 5.78 -6.86
C LEU A 103 17.06 7.25 -6.75
N CYS A 104 18.18 7.46 -6.07
CA CYS A 104 18.76 8.78 -5.82
C CYS A 104 18.87 9.58 -7.12
N PHE A 105 18.67 10.90 -7.02
CA PHE A 105 18.87 11.82 -8.13
C PHE A 105 20.32 11.76 -8.62
N ILE A 106 20.54 11.21 -9.82
CA ILE A 106 21.85 11.21 -10.48
C ILE A 106 21.94 12.50 -11.29
N PRO A 107 22.91 13.39 -11.03
CA PRO A 107 23.11 14.59 -11.84
C PRO A 107 23.63 14.18 -13.22
N SER A 108 22.72 13.94 -14.16
CA SER A 108 23.03 13.69 -15.56
C SER A 108 22.15 14.55 -16.48
N ASN A 109 22.49 14.59 -17.76
CA ASN A 109 21.93 15.53 -18.73
C ASN A 109 20.40 15.42 -18.87
N SER A 110 19.75 16.51 -19.27
CA SER A 110 18.29 16.73 -19.34
C SER A 110 17.46 15.56 -19.90
N ALA A 111 18.00 14.81 -20.86
CA ALA A 111 17.36 13.63 -21.47
C ALA A 111 17.13 12.46 -20.48
N PHE A 112 17.88 12.39 -19.38
CA PHE A 112 17.76 11.36 -18.35
C PHE A 112 16.54 11.56 -17.43
N TYR A 113 16.02 12.79 -17.29
CA TYR A 113 14.94 13.11 -16.34
C TYR A 113 13.54 12.74 -16.80
N VAL A 114 13.34 12.32 -18.05
CA VAL A 114 11.99 11.96 -18.54
C VAL A 114 11.54 10.61 -17.97
N ARG A 115 12.45 9.83 -17.35
CA ARG A 115 12.13 8.60 -16.62
C ARG A 115 12.88 8.57 -15.30
N GLN A 116 12.17 8.73 -14.18
CA GLN A 116 12.74 8.40 -12.87
C GLN A 116 13.21 6.94 -12.89
N LEU A 117 14.45 6.68 -12.44
CA LEU A 117 14.96 5.32 -12.32
C LEU A 117 14.25 4.64 -11.15
N TRP A 118 13.54 3.55 -11.45
CA TRP A 118 12.84 2.74 -10.47
C TRP A 118 13.56 1.42 -10.31
N TYR A 119 13.85 1.04 -9.06
CA TYR A 119 14.28 -0.31 -8.76
C TYR A 119 13.04 -1.19 -8.64
N TYR A 120 12.94 -2.22 -9.47
CA TYR A 120 11.85 -3.19 -9.40
C TYR A 120 12.38 -4.47 -8.80
N LEU A 121 11.71 -4.95 -7.74
CA LEU A 121 12.00 -6.25 -7.15
C LEU A 121 11.03 -7.26 -7.75
N PHE A 122 11.55 -8.19 -8.53
CA PHE A 122 10.80 -9.34 -9.02
C PHE A 122 11.16 -10.54 -8.16
N VAL A 123 10.18 -11.12 -7.47
CA VAL A 123 10.40 -12.22 -6.53
C VAL A 123 9.61 -13.42 -6.99
N ILE A 124 10.30 -14.54 -7.17
CA ILE A 124 9.67 -15.83 -7.45
C ILE A 124 9.75 -16.66 -6.18
N TYR A 125 8.63 -17.20 -5.72
CA TYR A 125 8.61 -18.06 -4.55
C TYR A 125 8.09 -19.45 -4.93
N ASN A 126 8.82 -20.49 -4.54
CA ASN A 126 8.35 -21.86 -4.67
C ASN A 126 7.55 -22.24 -3.42
N LEU A 127 6.26 -22.53 -3.56
CA LEU A 127 5.39 -22.84 -2.43
C LEU A 127 5.65 -24.22 -1.81
N GLU A 128 6.15 -25.18 -2.58
CA GLU A 128 6.48 -26.53 -2.12
C GLU A 128 7.75 -26.51 -1.25
N ASN A 129 8.85 -26.01 -1.82
CA ASN A 129 10.17 -25.98 -1.16
C ASN A 129 10.33 -24.82 -0.18
N LYS A 130 9.36 -23.88 -0.15
CA LYS A 130 9.40 -22.65 0.65
C LYS A 130 10.67 -21.82 0.43
N LYS A 131 11.20 -21.85 -0.79
CA LYS A 131 12.41 -21.13 -1.20
C LYS A 131 12.05 -19.93 -2.07
N VAL A 132 12.73 -18.83 -1.82
CA VAL A 132 12.67 -17.63 -2.64
C VAL A 132 13.79 -17.71 -3.68
N ILE A 133 13.46 -17.43 -4.93
CA ILE A 133 14.41 -17.18 -6.02
C ILE A 133 14.28 -15.69 -6.33
N VAL A 134 15.35 -14.94 -6.05
CA VAL A 134 15.48 -13.49 -6.28
C VAL A 134 16.33 -13.26 -7.52
#